data_AF-A0A6G0ZFM3-F1
#
_entry.id   AF-A0A6G0ZFM3-F1
#
_cell.length_a   1.000
_cell.length_b   1.000
_cell.length_c   1.000
_cell.angle_alpha   90.00
_cell.angle_beta   90.00
_cell.angle_gamma   90.00
#
_symmetry.space_group_name_H-M   'P 1'
#
loop_
_entity.id
_entity.type
_entity.pdbx_description
1 polymer ?
#
loop_
_entity_poly.entity_id
_entity_poly.type
_entity_poly.pdbx_seq_one_letter_code
_entity_poly.pdbx_strand_id
1 'polypeptide(L)'
;MKKKQKYIFSRLEYYSKRKTRLSTTIRFLDQGLMVRNSHKLRENYFSTSKWKSDFLSLLPTDLAYFWWPSGSCSAEVLPCPVIVRANRLLRVPRMLEFFDRTETKTGYPNVFRICKVVFAILILIHWNSCLYFAISYVIGFGSDNWVYNLQGTRNSSLSRQYIYCFYWSTLTLTTIGETPQPENELEHVFVVADFLAGVLIFATIVGNIGSMISNMNVARVEFQNRMDGVKQYMAFRRVSKELEARVIRWFAYTWANKQVMLPKTSNYYKYLFMPIDLRIKTNNKIFVIQI
;
A
#
# COMPACT_ATOMS: atom_id res chain seq x y z
N MET A 1 13.80 22.57 -32.89
CA MET A 1 14.25 21.52 -31.94
C MET A 1 15.05 22.02 -30.73
N LYS A 2 16.16 22.77 -30.89
CA LYS A 2 17.05 23.19 -29.77
C LYS A 2 16.38 23.99 -28.62
N LYS A 3 15.37 24.83 -28.90
CA LYS A 3 14.63 25.59 -27.86
C LYS A 3 13.76 24.70 -26.94
N LYS A 4 13.10 23.68 -27.51
CA LYS A 4 12.24 22.73 -26.77
C LYS A 4 13.09 21.87 -25.81
N GLN A 5 14.30 21.52 -26.25
CA GLN A 5 15.28 20.75 -25.47
C GLN A 5 15.86 21.55 -24.29
N LYS A 6 16.26 22.81 -24.51
CA LYS A 6 16.69 23.71 -23.42
C LYS A 6 15.59 23.93 -22.38
N TYR A 7 14.33 24.07 -22.81
CA TYR A 7 13.19 24.24 -21.91
C TYR A 7 12.94 22.99 -21.04
N ILE A 8 12.97 21.80 -21.64
CA ILE A 8 12.79 20.53 -20.91
C ILE A 8 13.93 20.34 -19.90
N PHE A 9 15.18 20.60 -20.30
CA PHE A 9 16.35 20.46 -19.43
C PHE A 9 16.28 21.42 -18.23
N SER A 10 15.97 22.70 -18.49
CA SER A 10 15.82 23.72 -17.44
C SER A 10 14.69 23.36 -16.44
N ARG A 11 13.59 22.82 -16.95
CA ARG A 11 12.44 22.41 -16.12
C ARG A 11 12.76 21.16 -15.29
N LEU A 12 13.46 20.17 -15.86
CA LEU A 12 13.93 18.98 -15.14
C LEU A 12 14.94 19.34 -14.05
N GLU A 13 15.87 20.26 -14.34
CA GLU A 13 16.84 20.75 -13.37
C GLU A 13 16.17 21.52 -12.23
N TYR A 14 15.15 22.33 -12.53
CA TYR A 14 14.33 23.01 -11.54
C TYR A 14 13.57 22.03 -10.64
N TYR A 15 12.90 21.02 -11.21
CA TYR A 15 12.20 19.99 -10.44
C TYR A 15 13.16 19.14 -9.61
N SER A 16 14.32 18.80 -10.15
CA SER A 16 15.39 18.10 -9.43
C SER A 16 15.84 18.93 -8.22
N LYS A 17 16.27 20.18 -8.43
CA LYS A 17 16.70 21.10 -7.34
C LYS A 17 15.62 21.30 -6.28
N ARG A 18 14.35 21.49 -6.68
CA ARG A 18 13.24 21.65 -5.74
C ARG A 18 12.96 20.38 -4.94
N LYS A 19 13.08 19.21 -5.57
CA LYS A 19 12.84 17.90 -4.93
C LYS A 19 13.96 17.54 -3.96
N THR A 20 15.22 17.77 -4.31
CA THR A 20 16.37 17.58 -3.41
C THR A 20 16.33 18.57 -2.24
N ARG A 21 15.88 19.81 -2.47
CA ARG A 21 15.65 20.81 -1.42
C ARG A 21 14.53 20.37 -0.46
N LEU A 22 13.44 19.80 -0.96
CA LEU A 22 12.37 19.28 -0.11
C LEU A 22 12.82 18.06 0.70
N SER A 23 13.55 17.11 0.10
CA SER A 23 14.08 15.93 0.79
C SER A 23 15.06 16.30 1.92
N THR A 24 15.91 17.31 1.71
CA THR A 24 16.85 17.82 2.74
C THR A 24 16.18 18.64 3.85
N THR A 25 14.89 18.96 3.70
CA THR A 25 14.09 19.70 4.71
C THR A 25 13.21 18.76 5.54
N ILE A 26 13.22 17.44 5.25
CA ILE A 26 12.42 16.47 6.00
C ILE A 26 12.94 16.40 7.43
N ARG A 27 12.10 16.82 8.37
CA ARG A 27 12.42 16.83 9.80
C ARG A 27 12.37 15.41 10.35
N PHE A 28 13.34 15.08 11.19
CA PHE A 28 13.38 13.84 11.95
C PHE A 28 13.32 14.14 13.46
N LEU A 29 12.92 13.14 14.23
CA LEU A 29 12.92 13.19 15.68
C LEU A 29 14.28 12.71 16.19
N ASP A 30 14.93 13.51 17.02
CA ASP A 30 16.14 13.14 17.75
C ASP A 30 15.81 13.30 19.24
N GLN A 31 15.89 12.19 20.00
CA GLN A 31 15.51 12.16 21.43
C GLN A 31 14.09 12.72 21.72
N GLY A 32 13.14 12.48 20.81
CA GLY A 32 11.76 12.97 20.95
C GLY A 32 11.54 14.45 20.60
N LEU A 33 12.61 15.20 20.28
CA LEU A 33 12.53 16.58 19.82
C LEU A 33 12.68 16.66 18.29
N MET A 34 11.85 17.50 17.66
CA MET A 34 11.93 17.74 16.22
C MET A 34 13.14 18.60 15.89
N VAL A 35 14.16 18.02 15.25
CA VAL A 35 15.35 18.75 14.80
C VAL A 35 14.96 19.71 13.68
N ARG A 36 15.27 21.00 13.86
CA ARG A 36 15.00 22.06 12.86
C ARG A 36 16.25 22.59 12.16
N ASN A 37 17.45 22.26 12.66
CA ASN A 37 18.70 22.78 12.11
C ASN A 37 18.98 22.15 10.74
N SER A 38 19.02 23.01 9.70
CA SER A 38 19.23 22.61 8.31
C SER A 38 20.53 21.84 8.06
N HIS A 39 21.60 22.09 8.82
CA HIS A 39 22.87 21.38 8.66
C HIS A 39 22.74 19.91 9.06
N LYS A 40 22.22 19.68 10.27
CA LYS A 40 22.00 18.36 10.85
C LYS A 40 21.00 17.52 10.03
N LEU A 41 20.01 18.17 9.40
CA LEU A 41 19.08 17.51 8.47
C LEU A 41 19.78 17.00 7.21
N ARG A 42 20.72 17.78 6.65
CA ARG A 42 21.47 17.38 5.44
C ARG A 42 22.44 16.24 5.72
N GLU A 43 23.18 16.30 6.82
CA GLU A 43 24.10 15.22 7.23
C GLU A 43 23.36 13.89 7.40
N ASN A 44 22.24 13.91 8.13
CA ASN A 44 21.41 12.72 8.31
C ASN A 44 20.87 12.17 6.98
N TYR A 45 20.46 13.06 6.07
CA TYR A 45 19.99 12.67 4.74
C TYR A 45 21.08 12.01 3.89
N PHE A 46 22.29 12.57 3.86
CA PHE A 46 23.41 12.01 3.10
C PHE A 46 24.05 10.78 3.75
N SER A 47 23.91 10.62 5.07
CA SER A 47 24.29 9.39 5.77
C SER A 47 23.37 8.21 5.44
N THR A 48 22.12 8.47 5.05
CA THR A 48 21.13 7.42 4.76
C THR A 48 21.13 7.04 3.28
N SER A 49 20.99 5.77 2.92
CA SER A 49 20.91 5.31 1.50
C SER A 49 19.75 5.94 0.68
N LYS A 50 18.82 6.64 1.34
CA LYS A 50 17.71 7.38 0.71
C LYS A 50 18.15 8.39 -0.35
N TRP A 51 19.30 9.05 -0.15
CA TRP A 51 19.78 10.04 -1.13
C TRP A 51 20.15 9.40 -2.47
N LYS A 52 20.67 8.16 -2.46
CA LYS A 52 21.05 7.42 -3.68
C LYS A 52 19.82 7.15 -4.56
N SER A 53 18.75 6.62 -3.95
CA SER A 53 17.48 6.36 -4.64
C SER A 53 16.85 7.65 -5.15
N ASP A 54 16.92 8.72 -4.35
CA ASP A 54 16.39 10.02 -4.73
C ASP A 54 17.14 10.62 -5.93
N PHE A 55 18.47 10.53 -5.92
CA PHE A 55 19.33 11.01 -7.00
C PHE A 55 19.14 10.22 -8.29
N LEU A 56 19.18 8.88 -8.21
CA LEU A 56 19.02 8.01 -9.37
C LEU A 56 17.64 8.16 -10.02
N SER A 57 16.60 8.43 -9.23
CA SER A 57 15.24 8.72 -9.71
C SER A 57 15.04 10.08 -10.40
N LEU A 58 16.07 10.94 -10.34
CA LEU A 58 16.08 12.28 -10.93
C LEU A 58 16.95 12.37 -12.19
N LEU A 59 17.73 11.32 -12.50
CA LEU A 59 18.54 11.32 -13.71
C LEU A 59 17.64 11.43 -14.96
N PRO A 60 17.95 12.35 -15.89
CA PRO A 60 17.22 12.51 -17.14
C PRO A 60 17.63 11.42 -18.14
N THR A 61 17.30 10.18 -17.81
CA THR A 61 17.55 8.99 -18.64
C THR A 61 16.87 9.08 -20.00
N ASP A 62 15.80 9.87 -20.12
CA ASP A 62 15.15 10.22 -21.41
C ASP A 62 16.12 10.87 -22.42
N LEU A 63 17.32 11.31 -22.02
CA LEU A 63 18.34 11.76 -22.98
C LEU A 63 18.98 10.61 -23.76
N ALA A 64 18.84 9.37 -23.30
CA ALA A 64 19.37 8.18 -23.96
C ALA A 64 18.77 7.98 -25.36
N TYR A 65 17.54 8.45 -25.62
CA TYR A 65 16.94 8.38 -26.96
C TYR A 65 17.71 9.17 -28.04
N PHE A 66 18.53 10.16 -27.65
CA PHE A 66 19.35 10.93 -28.60
C PHE A 66 20.66 10.24 -28.96
N TRP A 67 21.13 9.32 -28.11
CA TRP A 67 22.39 8.60 -28.30
C TRP A 67 22.22 7.31 -29.09
N TRP A 68 21.00 6.78 -29.14
CA TRP A 68 20.73 5.53 -29.83
C TRP A 68 20.58 5.75 -31.34
N PRO A 69 21.14 4.87 -32.20
CA PRO A 69 20.95 4.93 -33.65
C PRO A 69 19.46 4.95 -34.03
N SER A 70 19.13 5.75 -35.04
CA SER A 70 17.79 5.84 -35.64
C SER A 70 17.39 4.50 -36.26
N GLY A 71 16.67 3.68 -35.48
CA GLY A 71 16.16 2.38 -35.92
C GLY A 71 16.14 1.30 -34.84
N SER A 72 17.00 1.39 -33.82
CA SER A 72 17.12 0.32 -32.82
C SER A 72 16.32 0.55 -31.53
N CYS A 73 16.18 1.81 -31.07
CA CYS A 73 15.33 2.15 -29.92
C CYS A 73 14.69 3.53 -30.11
N SER A 74 13.40 3.57 -30.45
CA SER A 74 12.60 4.81 -30.54
C SER A 74 11.59 4.89 -29.39
N ALA A 75 10.97 6.05 -29.20
CA ALA A 75 9.93 6.25 -28.19
C ALA A 75 8.66 5.42 -28.43
N GLU A 76 8.51 4.86 -29.64
CA GLU A 76 7.35 4.12 -30.11
C GLU A 76 7.61 2.60 -30.18
N VAL A 77 8.87 2.17 -30.08
CA VAL A 77 9.28 0.77 -30.14
C VAL A 77 9.50 0.23 -28.71
N LEU A 78 8.60 -0.65 -28.26
CA LEU A 78 8.75 -1.38 -27.00
C LEU A 78 9.99 -2.31 -27.08
N PRO A 79 10.72 -2.62 -26.00
CA PRO A 79 10.60 -2.16 -24.61
C PRO A 79 11.42 -0.91 -24.26
N CYS A 80 12.03 -0.23 -25.24
CA CYS A 80 12.96 0.88 -24.99
C CYS A 80 12.38 1.98 -24.07
N PRO A 81 11.10 2.41 -24.22
CA PRO A 81 10.54 3.43 -23.34
C PRO A 81 10.37 3.01 -21.89
N VAL A 82 10.14 1.72 -21.65
CA VAL A 82 9.97 1.15 -20.32
C VAL A 82 11.32 1.14 -19.60
N ILE A 83 12.37 0.65 -20.26
CA ILE A 83 13.73 0.54 -19.69
C ILE A 83 14.29 1.93 -19.38
N VAL A 84 14.19 2.87 -20.32
CA VAL A 84 14.72 4.22 -20.16
C VAL A 84 14.05 4.95 -19.00
N ARG A 85 12.77 4.68 -18.74
CA ARG A 85 12.00 5.35 -17.66
C ARG A 85 11.90 4.53 -16.38
N ALA A 86 12.47 3.33 -16.33
CA ALA A 86 12.44 2.46 -15.16
C ALA A 86 13.10 3.10 -13.92
N ASN A 87 14.07 4.01 -14.13
CA ASN A 87 14.70 4.79 -13.05
C ASN A 87 13.68 5.58 -12.19
N ARG A 88 12.49 5.87 -12.72
CA ARG A 88 11.42 6.55 -11.99
C ARG A 88 10.78 5.66 -10.91
N LEU A 89 10.87 4.33 -11.03
CA LEU A 89 10.37 3.37 -10.03
C LEU A 89 11.16 3.44 -8.72
N LEU A 90 12.38 3.98 -8.73
CA LEU A 90 13.18 4.23 -7.53
C LEU A 90 12.57 5.27 -6.55
N ARG A 91 11.40 5.82 -6.90
CA ARG A 91 10.59 6.69 -6.03
C ARG A 91 9.70 5.91 -5.08
N VAL A 92 9.53 4.60 -5.25
CA VAL A 92 8.65 3.75 -4.42
C VAL A 92 8.91 3.90 -2.91
N PRO A 93 10.15 3.93 -2.39
CA PRO A 93 10.39 4.08 -0.96
C PRO A 93 9.81 5.38 -0.37
N ARG A 94 9.80 6.47 -1.14
CA ARG A 94 9.17 7.73 -0.71
C ARG A 94 7.66 7.66 -0.68
N MET A 95 7.06 6.92 -1.61
CA MET A 95 5.62 6.68 -1.61
C MET A 95 5.21 5.87 -0.37
N LEU A 96 6.01 4.87 0.01
CA LEU A 96 5.79 4.11 1.25
C LEU A 96 5.90 5.00 2.50
N GLU A 97 6.94 5.85 2.58
CA GLU A 97 7.08 6.82 3.70
C GLU A 97 5.88 7.79 3.80
N PHE A 98 5.31 8.20 2.65
CA PHE A 98 4.11 9.01 2.62
C PHE A 98 2.89 8.25 3.14
N PHE A 99 2.73 6.99 2.74
CA PHE A 99 1.65 6.13 3.22
C PHE A 99 1.73 5.91 4.74
N ASP A 100 2.90 5.64 5.30
CA ASP A 100 3.08 5.43 6.75
C ASP A 100 2.75 6.70 7.55
N ARG A 101 3.18 7.86 7.05
CA ARG A 101 2.83 9.15 7.67
C ARG A 101 1.35 9.47 7.58
N THR A 102 0.70 9.09 6.49
CA THR A 102 -0.74 9.34 6.32
C THR A 102 -1.55 8.42 7.22
N GLU A 103 -1.12 7.16 7.39
CA GLU A 103 -1.74 6.21 8.31
C GLU A 103 -1.73 6.71 9.76
N THR A 104 -0.63 7.28 10.23
CA THR A 104 -0.51 7.80 11.61
C THR A 104 -1.31 9.08 11.86
N LYS A 105 -1.66 9.82 10.80
CA LYS A 105 -2.37 11.10 10.89
C LYS A 105 -3.88 10.98 10.66
N THR A 106 -4.34 9.91 10.03
CA THR A 106 -5.77 9.71 9.78
C THR A 106 -6.51 9.36 11.06
N GLY A 107 -7.75 9.85 11.20
CA GLY A 107 -8.66 9.42 12.26
C GLY A 107 -9.19 7.99 12.09
N TYR A 108 -8.99 7.39 10.91
CA TYR A 108 -9.47 6.05 10.57
C TYR A 108 -8.33 5.17 10.04
N PRO A 109 -7.38 4.77 10.89
CA PRO A 109 -6.17 4.04 10.47
C PRO A 109 -6.50 2.70 9.80
N ASN A 110 -7.52 1.98 10.27
CA ASN A 110 -7.87 0.67 9.73
C ASN A 110 -8.46 0.73 8.32
N VAL A 111 -9.30 1.74 8.04
CA VAL A 111 -9.83 1.96 6.68
C VAL A 111 -8.68 2.29 5.73
N PHE A 112 -7.76 3.16 6.16
CA PHE A 112 -6.61 3.52 5.36
C PHE A 112 -5.70 2.32 5.08
N ARG A 113 -5.49 1.42 6.05
CA ARG A 113 -4.77 0.16 5.85
C ARG A 113 -5.41 -0.71 4.76
N ILE A 114 -6.73 -0.88 4.79
CA ILE A 114 -7.46 -1.63 3.75
C ILE A 114 -7.26 -0.96 2.39
N CYS A 115 -7.43 0.36 2.29
CA CYS A 115 -7.21 1.10 1.04
C CYS A 115 -5.78 0.94 0.50
N LYS A 116 -4.76 0.97 1.37
CA LYS A 116 -3.36 0.73 0.96
C LYS A 116 -3.18 -0.65 0.33
N VAL A 117 -3.82 -1.67 0.91
CA VAL A 117 -3.73 -3.03 0.41
C VAL A 117 -4.45 -3.18 -0.94
N VAL A 118 -5.67 -2.65 -1.07
CA VAL A 118 -6.40 -2.64 -2.35
C VAL A 118 -5.57 -1.95 -3.44
N PHE A 119 -4.95 -0.81 -3.11
CA PHE A 119 -4.06 -0.10 -4.03
C PHE A 119 -2.83 -0.94 -4.41
N ALA A 120 -2.24 -1.68 -3.46
CA ALA A 120 -1.13 -2.59 -3.74
C ALA A 120 -1.55 -3.72 -4.70
N ILE A 121 -2.73 -4.31 -4.52
CA ILE A 121 -3.28 -5.34 -5.44
C ILE A 121 -3.42 -4.78 -6.86
N LEU A 122 -4.00 -3.59 -7.00
CA LEU A 122 -4.17 -2.94 -8.32
C LEU A 122 -2.82 -2.68 -9.01
N ILE A 123 -1.79 -2.28 -8.26
CA ILE A 123 -0.44 -2.11 -8.81
C ILE A 123 0.15 -3.44 -9.28
N LEU A 124 -0.03 -4.53 -8.52
CA LEU A 124 0.46 -5.85 -8.90
C LEU A 124 -0.19 -6.33 -10.20
N ILE A 125 -1.52 -6.21 -10.32
CA ILE A 125 -2.25 -6.55 -11.55
C ILE A 125 -1.81 -5.65 -12.72
N HIS A 126 -1.58 -4.36 -12.47
CA HIS A 126 -1.05 -3.47 -13.49
C HIS A 126 0.35 -3.91 -13.97
N TRP A 127 1.25 -4.27 -13.05
CA TRP A 127 2.61 -4.70 -13.42
C TRP A 127 2.59 -6.01 -14.18
N ASN A 128 1.83 -6.99 -13.70
CA ASN A 128 1.72 -8.27 -14.38
C ASN A 128 1.04 -8.14 -15.76
N SER A 129 0.02 -7.27 -15.90
CA SER A 129 -0.55 -6.99 -17.24
C SER A 129 0.44 -6.34 -18.19
N CYS A 130 1.30 -5.42 -17.71
CA CYS A 130 2.39 -4.87 -18.50
C CYS A 130 3.46 -5.90 -18.85
N LEU A 131 3.78 -6.83 -17.96
CA LEU A 131 4.73 -7.93 -18.22
C LEU A 131 4.19 -8.89 -19.29
N TYR A 132 2.93 -9.31 -19.17
CA TYR A 132 2.27 -10.15 -20.18
C TYR A 132 2.29 -9.49 -21.57
N PHE A 133 1.97 -8.19 -21.65
CA PHE A 133 2.05 -7.45 -22.91
C PHE A 133 3.48 -7.33 -23.44
N ALA A 134 4.48 -7.15 -22.57
CA ALA A 134 5.88 -7.10 -22.97
C ALA A 134 6.40 -8.45 -23.49
N ILE A 135 5.97 -9.56 -22.88
CA ILE A 135 6.31 -10.91 -23.36
C ILE A 135 5.63 -11.19 -24.69
N SER A 136 4.35 -10.84 -24.82
CA SER A 136 3.60 -10.89 -26.08
C SER A 136 4.30 -10.13 -27.21
N TYR A 137 4.92 -8.99 -26.88
CA TYR A 137 5.71 -8.20 -27.83
C TYR A 137 7.00 -8.92 -28.26
N VAL A 138 7.70 -9.59 -27.33
CA VAL A 138 8.97 -10.30 -27.61
C VAL A 138 8.75 -11.57 -28.43
N ILE A 139 7.69 -12.32 -28.14
CA ILE A 139 7.33 -13.53 -28.89
C ILE A 139 6.80 -13.15 -30.28
N GLY A 140 6.04 -12.05 -30.36
CA GLY A 140 5.44 -11.55 -31.58
C GLY A 140 3.92 -11.65 -31.52
N PHE A 141 3.24 -10.52 -31.69
CA PHE A 141 1.79 -10.48 -31.52
C PHE A 141 1.05 -11.41 -32.49
N GLY A 142 0.16 -12.25 -31.96
CA GLY A 142 -0.65 -13.19 -32.74
C GLY A 142 0.13 -14.37 -33.31
N SER A 143 1.29 -14.71 -32.74
CA SER A 143 2.04 -15.95 -33.06
C SER A 143 1.24 -17.22 -32.76
N ASP A 144 0.46 -17.20 -31.70
CA ASP A 144 -0.28 -18.32 -31.12
C ASP A 144 -1.58 -17.81 -30.45
N ASN A 145 -2.34 -18.72 -29.82
CA ASN A 145 -3.59 -18.39 -29.15
C ASN A 145 -3.42 -17.75 -27.77
N TRP A 146 -2.22 -17.83 -27.17
CA TRP A 146 -1.93 -17.32 -25.83
C TRP A 146 -1.49 -15.86 -25.86
N VAL A 147 -0.68 -15.48 -26.83
CA VAL A 147 -0.16 -14.14 -27.05
C VAL A 147 -1.26 -13.19 -27.50
N TYR A 148 -1.16 -11.93 -27.08
CA TYR A 148 -2.10 -10.91 -27.50
C TYR A 148 -2.14 -10.73 -29.03
N ASN A 149 -3.32 -10.91 -29.64
CA ASN A 149 -3.48 -10.76 -31.08
C ASN A 149 -3.88 -9.32 -31.48
N LEU A 150 -2.97 -8.59 -32.12
CA LEU A 150 -3.20 -7.25 -32.67
C LEU A 150 -4.05 -7.24 -33.95
N GLN A 151 -4.07 -8.33 -34.72
CA GLN A 151 -4.72 -8.42 -36.03
C GLN A 151 -6.21 -8.80 -35.95
N GLY A 152 -6.73 -9.07 -34.74
CA GLY A 152 -8.15 -9.33 -34.54
C GLY A 152 -9.01 -8.13 -35.00
N THR A 153 -10.13 -8.39 -35.66
CA THR A 153 -11.08 -7.40 -36.23
C THR A 153 -11.62 -6.36 -35.25
N ARG A 154 -11.34 -6.50 -33.94
CA ARG A 154 -11.78 -5.61 -32.87
C ARG A 154 -10.65 -5.03 -32.00
N ASN A 155 -9.36 -5.22 -32.33
CA ASN A 155 -8.21 -5.00 -31.41
C ASN A 155 -7.29 -3.81 -31.73
N SER A 156 -7.79 -2.72 -32.34
CA SER A 156 -6.93 -1.60 -32.77
C SER A 156 -6.64 -0.52 -31.71
N SER A 157 -7.43 -0.40 -30.63
CA SER A 157 -7.25 0.69 -29.65
C SER A 157 -6.36 0.32 -28.46
N LEU A 158 -5.47 1.23 -28.05
CA LEU A 158 -4.58 1.07 -26.90
C LEU A 158 -5.34 0.76 -25.60
N SER A 159 -6.52 1.37 -25.41
CA SER A 159 -7.37 1.12 -24.24
C SER A 159 -7.83 -0.33 -24.17
N ARG A 160 -8.19 -0.93 -25.31
CA ARG A 160 -8.65 -2.31 -25.38
C ARG A 160 -7.51 -3.30 -25.18
N GLN A 161 -6.33 -3.00 -25.71
CA GLN A 161 -5.11 -3.78 -25.45
C GLN A 161 -4.83 -3.84 -23.94
N TYR A 162 -4.85 -2.68 -23.29
CA TYR A 162 -4.63 -2.59 -21.85
C TYR A 162 -5.70 -3.32 -21.04
N ILE A 163 -6.99 -3.10 -21.34
CA ILE A 163 -8.10 -3.73 -20.62
C ILE A 163 -8.03 -5.27 -20.73
N TYR A 164 -7.72 -5.79 -21.92
CA TYR A 164 -7.57 -7.24 -22.10
C TYR A 164 -6.40 -7.80 -21.29
N CYS A 165 -5.22 -7.18 -21.35
CA CYS A 165 -4.06 -7.63 -20.57
C CYS A 165 -4.33 -7.53 -19.06
N PHE A 166 -5.05 -6.49 -18.63
CA PHE A 166 -5.45 -6.33 -17.24
C PHE A 166 -6.46 -7.39 -16.80
N TYR A 167 -7.40 -7.75 -17.67
CA TYR A 167 -8.34 -8.86 -17.45
C TYR A 167 -7.61 -10.21 -17.33
N TRP A 168 -6.73 -10.53 -18.29
CA TRP A 168 -5.90 -11.74 -18.26
C TRP A 168 -5.10 -11.81 -16.96
N SER A 169 -4.40 -10.74 -16.61
CA SER A 169 -3.58 -10.67 -15.40
C SER A 169 -4.39 -10.81 -14.11
N THR A 170 -5.61 -10.25 -14.09
CA THR A 170 -6.53 -10.42 -12.96
C THR A 170 -6.88 -11.90 -12.78
N LEU A 171 -7.30 -12.59 -13.84
CA LEU A 171 -7.67 -14.01 -13.78
C LEU A 171 -6.52 -14.90 -13.30
N THR A 172 -5.31 -14.65 -13.79
CA THR A 172 -4.11 -15.41 -13.40
C THR A 172 -3.74 -15.17 -11.94
N LEU A 173 -3.68 -13.90 -11.51
CA LEU A 173 -3.28 -13.55 -10.14
C LEU A 173 -4.34 -13.89 -9.08
N THR A 174 -5.62 -13.87 -9.44
CA THR A 174 -6.72 -14.31 -8.55
C THR A 174 -7.02 -15.79 -8.66
N THR A 175 -6.17 -16.56 -9.37
CA THR A 175 -6.25 -18.02 -9.50
C THR A 175 -7.61 -18.53 -10.02
N ILE A 176 -8.30 -17.73 -10.83
CA ILE A 176 -9.54 -18.16 -11.50
C ILE A 176 -9.20 -19.01 -12.72
N GLY A 177 -8.12 -18.66 -13.44
CA GLY A 177 -7.44 -19.57 -14.36
C GLY A 177 -8.12 -19.84 -15.72
N GLU A 178 -9.19 -19.12 -16.08
CA GLU A 178 -9.82 -19.23 -17.42
C GLU A 178 -9.03 -18.47 -18.49
N THR A 179 -7.75 -18.80 -18.65
CA THR A 179 -6.87 -18.20 -19.67
C THR A 179 -6.52 -19.21 -20.75
N PRO A 180 -6.23 -18.77 -22.00
CA PRO A 180 -5.70 -19.67 -23.03
C PRO A 180 -4.48 -20.44 -22.50
N GLN A 181 -4.30 -21.67 -22.98
CA GLN A 181 -3.14 -22.48 -22.58
C GLN A 181 -1.88 -21.94 -23.26
N PRO A 182 -0.74 -21.87 -22.55
CA PRO A 182 0.54 -21.55 -23.18
C PRO A 182 0.89 -22.63 -24.20
N GLU A 183 1.47 -22.25 -25.34
CA GLU A 183 1.88 -23.16 -26.41
C GLU A 183 3.41 -23.30 -26.45
N ASN A 184 4.16 -22.26 -26.07
CA ASN A 184 5.62 -22.26 -26.07
C ASN A 184 6.24 -22.59 -24.70
N GLU A 185 7.45 -23.15 -24.69
CA GLU A 185 8.21 -23.45 -23.45
C GLU A 185 8.43 -22.21 -22.59
N LEU A 186 8.74 -21.06 -23.21
CA LEU A 186 8.92 -19.79 -22.51
C LEU A 186 7.63 -19.31 -21.84
N GLU A 187 6.49 -19.54 -22.48
CA GLU A 187 5.17 -19.19 -21.94
C GLU A 187 4.82 -20.10 -20.76
N HIS A 188 5.10 -21.40 -20.87
CA HIS A 188 4.91 -22.36 -19.78
C HIS A 188 5.70 -21.95 -18.53
N VAL A 189 7.00 -21.67 -18.69
CA VAL A 189 7.85 -21.24 -17.56
C VAL A 189 7.34 -19.93 -16.96
N PHE A 190 6.94 -18.97 -17.80
CA PHE A 190 6.38 -17.70 -17.34
C PHE A 190 5.08 -17.88 -16.57
N VAL A 191 4.12 -18.63 -17.12
CA VAL A 191 2.81 -18.88 -16.52
C VAL A 191 2.96 -19.62 -15.19
N VAL A 192 3.82 -20.65 -15.12
CA VAL A 192 4.09 -21.36 -13.86
C VAL A 192 4.71 -20.45 -12.80
N ALA A 193 5.67 -19.61 -13.19
CA ALA A 193 6.29 -18.64 -12.28
C ALA A 193 5.28 -17.58 -11.80
N ASP A 194 4.43 -17.07 -12.70
CA ASP A 194 3.40 -16.08 -12.39
C ASP A 194 2.32 -16.66 -11.48
N PHE A 195 1.86 -17.90 -11.72
CA PHE A 195 0.93 -18.59 -10.84
C PHE A 195 1.50 -18.80 -9.43
N LEU A 196 2.75 -19.27 -9.32
CA LEU A 196 3.38 -19.49 -8.01
C LEU A 196 3.56 -18.17 -7.25
N ALA A 197 4.05 -17.13 -7.92
CA ALA A 197 4.20 -15.80 -7.32
C ALA A 197 2.83 -15.20 -6.95
N GLY A 198 1.84 -15.31 -7.84
CA GLY A 198 0.48 -14.83 -7.66
C GLY A 198 -0.21 -15.45 -6.45
N VAL A 199 -0.21 -16.78 -6.33
CA VAL A 199 -0.80 -17.51 -5.18
C VAL A 199 -0.15 -17.06 -3.88
N LEU A 200 1.20 -17.00 -3.81
CA LEU A 200 1.92 -16.65 -2.59
C LEU A 200 1.66 -15.20 -2.15
N ILE A 201 1.74 -14.26 -3.10
CA ILE A 201 1.52 -12.83 -2.83
C ILE A 201 0.06 -12.59 -2.46
N PHE A 202 -0.88 -13.14 -3.22
CA PHE A 202 -2.32 -12.97 -2.99
C PHE A 202 -2.74 -13.58 -1.64
N ALA A 203 -2.31 -14.81 -1.33
CA ALA A 203 -2.59 -15.45 -0.05
C ALA A 203 -2.05 -14.64 1.14
N THR A 204 -0.81 -14.13 1.02
CA THR A 204 -0.21 -13.29 2.08
C THR A 204 -1.00 -12.00 2.27
N ILE A 205 -1.39 -11.34 1.18
CA ILE A 205 -2.15 -10.11 1.23
C ILE A 205 -3.53 -10.33 1.88
N VAL A 206 -4.29 -11.32 1.40
CA VAL A 206 -5.62 -11.63 1.92
C VAL A 206 -5.55 -12.07 3.40
N GLY A 207 -4.56 -12.89 3.76
CA GLY A 207 -4.32 -13.29 5.15
C GLY A 207 -4.05 -12.09 6.07
N ASN A 208 -3.24 -11.13 5.60
CA ASN A 208 -2.98 -9.90 6.32
C ASN A 208 -4.24 -9.03 6.48
N ILE A 209 -5.08 -8.92 5.45
CA ILE A 209 -6.38 -8.21 5.55
C ILE A 209 -7.28 -8.90 6.58
N GLY A 210 -7.38 -10.23 6.53
CA GLY A 210 -8.19 -10.99 7.48
C GLY A 210 -7.75 -10.77 8.93
N SER A 211 -6.43 -10.78 9.18
CA SER A 211 -5.87 -10.45 10.49
C SER A 211 -6.19 -9.03 10.92
N MET A 212 -6.10 -8.04 10.01
CA MET A 212 -6.48 -6.66 10.31
C MET A 212 -7.96 -6.52 10.67
N ILE A 213 -8.87 -7.17 9.93
CA ILE A 213 -10.31 -7.14 10.21
C ILE A 213 -10.62 -7.80 11.57
N SER A 214 -9.97 -8.92 11.87
CA SER A 214 -10.08 -9.56 13.18
C SER A 214 -9.64 -8.62 14.30
N ASN A 215 -8.48 -7.97 14.13
CA ASN A 215 -7.94 -6.98 15.07
C ASN A 215 -8.86 -5.78 15.31
N MET A 216 -9.59 -5.32 14.29
CA MET A 216 -10.59 -4.24 14.43
C MET A 216 -11.74 -4.62 15.36
N ASN A 217 -12.12 -5.90 15.37
CA ASN A 217 -13.28 -6.40 16.08
C ASN A 217 -12.96 -7.02 17.44
N VAL A 218 -11.67 -7.07 17.86
CA VAL A 218 -11.22 -7.73 19.10
C VAL A 218 -12.04 -7.31 20.32
N ALA A 219 -12.21 -6.01 20.56
CA ALA A 219 -12.95 -5.52 21.74
C ALA A 219 -14.42 -5.98 21.74
N ARG A 220 -15.05 -6.02 20.56
CA ARG A 220 -16.43 -6.48 20.41
C ARG A 220 -16.51 -8.00 20.61
N VAL A 221 -15.56 -8.76 20.07
CA VAL A 221 -15.48 -10.22 20.25
C VAL A 221 -15.24 -10.57 21.71
N GLU A 222 -14.34 -9.87 22.41
CA GLU A 222 -14.08 -10.06 23.83
C GLU A 222 -15.34 -9.81 24.69
N PHE A 223 -16.10 -8.75 24.36
CA PHE A 223 -17.39 -8.50 25.01
C PHE A 223 -18.38 -9.65 24.81
N GLN A 224 -18.52 -10.15 23.57
CA GLN A 224 -19.42 -11.26 23.28
C GLN A 224 -19.00 -12.53 24.03
N ASN A 225 -17.70 -12.85 24.05
CA ASN A 225 -17.19 -14.01 24.78
C ASN A 225 -17.50 -13.94 26.29
N ARG A 226 -17.36 -12.75 26.90
CA ARG A 226 -17.73 -12.54 28.32
C ARG A 226 -19.24 -12.67 28.53
N MET A 227 -20.03 -12.07 27.65
CA MET A 227 -21.50 -12.16 27.71
C MET A 227 -21.98 -13.61 27.60
N ASP A 228 -21.39 -14.38 26.70
CA ASP A 228 -21.77 -15.78 26.49
C ASP A 228 -21.37 -16.66 27.67
N GLY A 229 -20.22 -16.41 28.31
CA GLY A 229 -19.86 -17.06 29.58
C GLY A 229 -20.85 -16.76 30.71
N VAL A 230 -21.34 -15.52 30.81
CA VAL A 230 -22.37 -15.13 31.79
C VAL A 230 -23.71 -15.83 31.50
N LYS A 231 -24.13 -15.90 30.23
CA LYS A 231 -25.33 -16.66 29.83
C LYS A 231 -25.22 -18.15 30.17
N GLN A 232 -24.07 -18.77 29.88
CA GLN A 232 -23.83 -20.18 30.21
C GLN A 232 -23.92 -20.43 31.71
N TYR A 233 -23.35 -19.54 32.54
CA TYR A 233 -23.45 -19.64 34.00
C TYR A 233 -24.90 -19.55 34.49
N MET A 234 -25.68 -18.61 33.96
CA MET A 234 -27.10 -18.46 34.32
C MET A 234 -27.94 -19.67 33.89
N ALA A 235 -27.67 -20.24 32.71
CA ALA A 235 -28.32 -21.45 32.24
C ALA A 235 -28.00 -22.65 33.16
N PHE A 236 -26.73 -22.83 33.55
CA PHE A 236 -26.30 -23.88 34.46
C PHE A 236 -26.99 -23.78 35.84
N ARG A 237 -27.12 -22.56 36.37
CA ARG A 237 -27.80 -22.30 37.65
C ARG A 237 -29.33 -22.23 37.55
N ARG A 238 -29.91 -22.42 36.36
CA ARG A 238 -31.36 -22.35 36.09
C ARG A 238 -32.00 -21.06 36.62
N VAL A 239 -31.34 -19.93 36.35
CA VAL A 239 -31.84 -18.59 36.72
C VAL A 239 -33.16 -18.28 36.00
N SER A 240 -34.06 -17.55 36.66
CA SER A 240 -35.32 -17.12 36.04
C SER A 240 -35.09 -16.23 34.81
N LYS A 241 -35.96 -16.35 33.80
CA LYS A 241 -35.83 -15.60 32.54
C LYS A 241 -35.87 -14.08 32.73
N GLU A 242 -36.60 -13.61 33.74
CA GLU A 242 -36.65 -12.19 34.09
C GLU A 242 -35.31 -11.70 34.66
N LEU A 243 -34.66 -12.48 35.53
CA LEU A 243 -33.35 -12.12 36.06
C LEU A 243 -32.26 -12.20 34.97
N GLU A 244 -32.32 -13.21 34.11
CA GLU A 244 -31.44 -13.34 32.93
C GLU A 244 -31.52 -12.09 32.03
N ALA A 245 -32.73 -11.66 31.67
CA ALA A 245 -32.95 -10.48 30.84
C ALA A 245 -32.44 -9.19 31.50
N ARG A 246 -32.61 -9.04 32.82
CA ARG A 246 -32.08 -7.89 33.58
C ARG A 246 -30.55 -7.85 33.54
N VAL A 247 -29.89 -8.99 33.73
CA VAL A 247 -28.42 -9.10 33.69
C VAL A 247 -27.90 -8.75 32.29
N ILE A 248 -28.48 -9.32 31.24
CA ILE A 248 -28.06 -9.03 29.84
C ILE A 248 -28.23 -7.55 29.52
N ARG A 249 -29.37 -6.94 29.91
CA ARG A 249 -29.65 -5.51 29.67
C ARG A 249 -28.64 -4.62 30.41
N TRP A 250 -28.29 -4.97 31.64
CA TRP A 250 -27.26 -4.25 32.40
C TRP A 250 -25.89 -4.33 31.72
N PHE A 251 -25.44 -5.53 31.32
CA PHE A 251 -24.17 -5.69 30.61
C PHE A 251 -24.13 -4.92 29.28
N ALA A 252 -25.24 -4.91 28.52
CA ALA A 252 -25.34 -4.15 27.28
C ALA A 252 -25.26 -2.64 27.52
N TYR A 253 -25.92 -2.13 28.56
CA TYR A 253 -25.84 -0.73 28.99
C TYR A 253 -24.40 -0.35 29.38
N THR A 254 -23.74 -1.19 30.17
CA THR A 254 -22.36 -0.96 30.61
C THR A 254 -21.36 -0.94 29.44
N TRP A 255 -21.56 -1.78 28.42
CA TRP A 255 -20.77 -1.76 27.18
C TRP A 255 -20.99 -0.47 26.39
N ALA A 256 -22.25 -0.07 26.20
CA ALA A 256 -22.60 1.13 25.45
C ALA A 256 -21.98 2.39 26.08
N ASN A 257 -21.94 2.46 27.41
CA ASN A 257 -21.38 3.58 28.15
C ASN A 257 -19.86 3.49 28.39
N LYS A 258 -19.17 2.48 27.84
CA LYS A 258 -17.71 2.26 27.93
C LYS A 258 -17.11 2.23 29.35
N GLN A 259 -17.92 2.18 30.41
CA GLN A 259 -17.47 2.35 31.80
C GLN A 259 -16.62 1.18 32.35
N VAL A 260 -16.63 0.00 31.70
CA VAL A 260 -16.00 -1.23 32.25
C VAL A 260 -15.03 -1.93 31.29
N MET A 261 -14.88 -1.45 30.05
CA MET A 261 -13.97 -2.04 29.05
C MET A 261 -12.55 -1.49 29.05
N LEU A 262 -12.20 -0.73 30.09
CA LEU A 262 -10.81 -0.46 30.39
C LEU A 262 -10.33 -1.66 31.24
N PRO A 263 -9.35 -2.45 30.77
CA PRO A 263 -8.64 -3.33 31.69
C PRO A 263 -8.12 -2.42 32.81
N LYS A 264 -8.64 -2.59 34.04
CA LYS A 264 -8.29 -1.75 35.19
C LYS A 264 -6.78 -1.73 35.47
N THR A 265 -6.00 -2.62 34.84
CA THR A 265 -4.54 -2.70 34.94
C THR A 265 -3.77 -2.08 33.76
N SER A 266 -4.34 -1.95 32.56
CA SER A 266 -3.56 -1.55 31.36
C SER A 266 -3.43 -0.02 31.18
N ASN A 267 -4.44 0.75 31.59
CA ASN A 267 -4.41 2.20 31.43
C ASN A 267 -3.45 2.89 32.41
N TYR A 268 -3.26 2.36 33.62
CA TYR A 268 -2.31 2.93 34.58
C TYR A 268 -0.88 3.00 34.01
N TYR A 269 -0.45 1.97 33.30
CA TYR A 269 0.86 1.97 32.63
C TYR A 269 0.90 2.94 31.45
N LYS A 270 -0.19 3.09 30.69
CA LYS A 270 -0.25 4.01 29.54
C LYS A 270 -0.13 5.48 29.97
N TYR A 271 -0.71 5.85 31.12
CA TYR A 271 -0.51 7.17 31.72
C TYR A 271 0.86 7.32 32.39
N LEU A 272 1.46 6.22 32.89
CA LEU A 272 2.79 6.22 33.51
C LEU A 272 3.89 6.63 32.51
N PHE A 273 3.78 6.22 31.24
CA PHE A 273 4.70 6.61 30.16
C PHE A 273 4.40 7.99 29.53
N MET A 274 3.31 8.64 29.94
CA MET A 274 2.94 9.96 29.46
C MET A 274 3.71 11.04 30.24
N PRO A 275 4.34 12.02 29.56
CA PRO A 275 5.00 13.16 30.19
C PRO A 275 4.10 13.86 31.23
N ILE A 276 4.69 14.30 32.35
CA ILE A 276 3.99 14.82 33.53
C ILE A 276 3.11 16.04 33.19
N ASP A 277 3.58 16.91 32.28
CA ASP A 277 2.87 18.10 31.80
C ASP A 277 1.56 17.78 31.06
N LEU A 278 1.56 16.71 30.27
CA LEU A 278 0.38 16.26 29.56
C LEU A 278 -0.63 15.60 30.51
N ARG A 279 -0.14 14.86 31.53
CA ARG A 279 -0.99 14.18 32.52
C ARG A 279 -1.83 15.19 33.32
N ILE A 280 -1.23 16.32 33.69
CA ILE A 280 -1.92 17.42 34.39
C ILE A 280 -3.00 18.05 33.48
N LYS A 281 -2.69 18.29 32.20
CA LYS A 281 -3.66 18.85 31.23
C LYS A 281 -4.83 17.92 30.95
N THR A 282 -4.62 16.60 30.90
CA THR A 282 -5.71 15.64 30.72
C THR A 282 -6.58 15.51 31.96
N ASN A 283 -5.98 15.47 33.15
CA ASN A 283 -6.74 15.40 34.40
C ASN A 283 -7.63 16.64 34.59
N ASN A 284 -7.10 17.85 34.34
CA ASN A 284 -7.91 19.07 34.44
C ASN A 284 -9.07 19.10 33.45
N LYS A 285 -8.95 18.49 32.25
CA LYS A 285 -10.07 18.40 31.30
C LYS A 285 -11.09 17.32 31.65
N ILE A 286 -10.67 16.22 32.27
CA ILE A 286 -11.58 15.13 32.69
C ILE A 286 -12.44 15.58 33.87
N PHE A 287 -11.86 16.32 34.83
CA PHE A 287 -12.61 16.87 35.97
C PHE A 287 -13.61 17.96 35.57
N VAL A 288 -13.33 18.76 34.52
CA VAL A 288 -14.24 19.81 34.04
C VAL A 288 -15.47 19.26 33.30
N ILE A 289 -15.43 18.00 32.82
CA ILE A 289 -16.59 17.36 32.15
C ILE A 289 -17.49 16.63 33.17
N GLN A 290 -17.07 16.51 34.43
CA GLN A 290 -17.83 15.83 35.51
C GLN A 290 -18.48 16.80 36.52
N ILE A 291 -18.55 18.10 36.22
CA ILE A 291 -19.32 19.11 36.97
C ILE A 291 -20.35 19.71 36.02
#